data_AF-A0A523TFH1-F1
#
_entry.id   AF-A0A523TFH1-F1
#
_cell.length_a   1.000
_cell.length_b   1.000
_cell.length_c   1.000
_cell.angle_alpha   90.00
_cell.angle_beta   90.00
_cell.angle_gamma   90.00
#
_symmetry.space_group_name_H-M   'P 1'
#
loop_
_entity.id
_entity.type
_entity.pdbx_description
1 polymer ?
#
loop_
_entity_poly.entity_id
_entity_poly.type
_entity_poly.pdbx_seq_one_letter_code
_entity_poly.pdbx_strand_id
1 'polypeptide(L)'
;MTPYTTEKVGATCPPWAILSPKGNTLYLYFPTSSDSSFPEYGGSYSASTSPVLAFDVADLDGGIGTTADLRDAIFDMVTEDYCEFNVEVIQTTTLPSPSVSRWQIVGIGTDSQAYGTGVLFGLAQDVDTGDSDGQDYGRVWSASFLDAYGYTGGPLEGSDSTLARWGTAIGETTAHEAGHNYGLSHGYSAPKAGSSEDAAENHVMATYPTIDGDDRAGLDRHFSDTSYEVLAYNIGLNVETLHNWDFVNPNDQNAYGLQMKILSHASSLSIGWYYQGSLSPWTNPSITKLSGTESFQGDTYNVFEFEMSDPKSWSGGSSGVAPPAAKIHVGVSFNEPDAIIIRETILLDNADNPLPLAPRLFGYDAGTADLSSGDFSVAIFNPDSGGNASQDLILSNLEVFFVPRMIDIETMLDGAELLGLNGLPIQATRIKDTGFQQGLEIRDKASFNIAHLADKRSVDITYDCPDRISDTNDTHIPYCPTGTQLSLFPSTYVYLIATAVDPSATYWDPQQQDFVTGELESKIFYQFSGFIPDFNENGQDDLLDIRFGNSTDDNENGVPDDAERSPFFGFEIIPAILIFTTLLIVSAIYRRRKN
;
A
#
# COMPACT_ATOMS: atom_id res chain seq x y z
N MET A 1 1.17 -19.39 -30.49
CA MET A 1 1.82 -18.15 -30.05
C MET A 1 1.28 -17.04 -30.92
N THR A 2 0.13 -16.53 -30.52
CA THR A 2 -0.42 -15.26 -31.02
C THR A 2 0.30 -14.14 -30.27
N PRO A 3 0.68 -13.04 -30.93
CA PRO A 3 1.26 -11.90 -30.24
C PRO A 3 0.18 -11.29 -29.34
N TYR A 4 0.54 -11.02 -28.09
CA TYR A 4 -0.22 -10.11 -27.24
C TYR A 4 -0.24 -8.75 -27.94
N THR A 5 -1.39 -8.37 -28.48
CA THR A 5 -1.65 -6.98 -28.85
C THR A 5 -1.83 -6.22 -27.54
N THR A 6 -0.85 -5.38 -27.23
CA THR A 6 -0.85 -4.37 -26.18
C THR A 6 -1.87 -3.27 -26.52
N GLU A 7 -3.14 -3.54 -26.23
CA GLU A 7 -4.11 -2.50 -25.95
C GLU A 7 -4.55 -2.75 -24.50
N LYS A 8 -4.06 -1.91 -23.58
CA LYS A 8 -4.43 -1.99 -22.16
C LYS A 8 -5.91 -1.62 -22.06
N VAL A 9 -6.76 -2.61 -21.82
CA VAL A 9 -7.97 -2.39 -21.02
C VAL A 9 -7.56 -2.67 -19.58
N GLY A 10 -7.17 -1.62 -18.85
CA GLY A 10 -6.93 -1.65 -17.41
C GLY A 10 -5.46 -1.57 -16.96
N ALA A 11 -5.04 -0.39 -16.49
CA ALA A 11 -4.90 -0.16 -15.04
C ALA A 11 -5.29 1.29 -14.71
N THR A 12 -6.57 1.64 -14.90
CA THR A 12 -7.08 2.84 -14.26
C THR A 12 -6.96 2.65 -12.75
N CYS A 13 -6.20 3.53 -12.08
CA CYS A 13 -6.23 3.62 -10.63
C CYS A 13 -7.67 3.50 -10.15
N PRO A 14 -7.91 2.67 -9.13
CA PRO A 14 -9.25 2.55 -8.64
C PRO A 14 -9.71 3.94 -8.16
N PRO A 15 -10.98 4.34 -8.38
CA PRO A 15 -11.44 5.70 -8.09
C PRO A 15 -11.21 6.17 -6.64
N TRP A 16 -10.98 5.24 -5.71
CA TRP A 16 -10.62 5.55 -4.33
C TRP A 16 -9.15 5.97 -4.16
N ALA A 17 -8.23 5.47 -4.99
CA ALA A 17 -6.80 5.75 -4.91
C ALA A 17 -6.44 7.17 -5.33
N ILE A 18 -7.37 7.84 -6.03
CA ILE A 18 -7.28 9.24 -6.44
C ILE A 18 -8.02 10.17 -5.46
N LEU A 19 -8.50 9.65 -4.33
CA LEU A 19 -9.14 10.47 -3.29
C LEU A 19 -8.11 11.26 -2.48
N SER A 20 -8.56 12.42 -1.99
CA SER A 20 -7.81 13.42 -1.24
C SER A 20 -8.57 13.77 0.05
N PRO A 21 -7.89 14.13 1.16
CA PRO A 21 -6.46 14.46 1.27
C PRO A 21 -5.55 13.27 1.60
N LYS A 22 -4.30 13.36 1.12
CA LYS A 22 -3.20 12.41 1.39
C LYS A 22 -2.04 13.09 2.13
N GLY A 23 -1.10 12.29 2.63
CA GLY A 23 0.07 12.75 3.38
C GLY A 23 1.11 13.49 2.53
N ASN A 24 1.13 13.23 1.22
CA ASN A 24 2.07 13.80 0.26
C ASN A 24 1.32 14.43 -0.91
N THR A 25 1.87 15.48 -1.52
CA THR A 25 1.31 16.08 -2.74
C THR A 25 2.35 16.20 -3.84
N LEU A 26 2.03 15.74 -5.05
CA LEU A 26 2.85 15.91 -6.25
C LEU A 26 2.14 16.88 -7.21
N TYR A 27 2.75 18.03 -7.45
CA TYR A 27 2.23 19.03 -8.37
C TYR A 27 2.86 18.89 -9.76
N LEU A 28 2.02 18.76 -10.78
CA LEU A 28 2.40 18.85 -12.18
C LEU A 28 2.13 20.26 -12.67
N TYR A 29 3.20 21.04 -12.86
CA TYR A 29 3.10 22.46 -13.17
C TYR A 29 3.32 22.74 -14.66
N PHE A 30 2.26 23.20 -15.33
CA PHE A 30 2.20 23.51 -16.76
C PHE A 30 1.97 25.02 -16.98
N PRO A 31 3.01 25.87 -16.95
CA PRO A 31 2.85 27.32 -17.12
C PRO A 31 2.14 27.71 -18.42
N THR A 32 1.34 28.77 -18.35
CA THR A 32 0.72 29.40 -19.55
C THR A 32 1.58 30.50 -20.17
N SER A 33 2.68 30.87 -19.51
CA SER A 33 3.69 31.83 -19.98
C SER A 33 5.03 31.49 -19.32
N SER A 34 6.14 31.84 -19.96
CA SER A 34 7.48 31.67 -19.36
C SER A 34 7.52 32.21 -17.92
N ASP A 35 7.86 31.34 -16.97
CA ASP A 35 7.87 31.66 -15.55
C ASP A 35 9.29 31.53 -14.98
N SER A 36 9.91 32.69 -14.73
CA SER A 36 11.25 32.79 -14.12
C SER A 36 11.23 32.75 -12.60
N SER A 37 10.06 32.58 -11.97
CA SER A 37 9.95 32.36 -10.52
C SER A 37 10.18 30.90 -10.13
N PHE A 38 10.15 29.97 -11.10
CA PHE A 38 10.56 28.60 -10.88
C PHE A 38 12.03 28.54 -10.43
N PRO A 39 12.42 27.67 -9.49
CA PRO A 39 13.79 27.62 -8.98
C PRO A 39 14.84 27.18 -10.02
N GLU A 40 16.04 27.76 -9.90
CA GLU A 40 17.22 27.35 -10.68
C GLU A 40 18.14 26.46 -9.83
N TYR A 41 18.29 25.19 -10.23
CA TYR A 41 19.13 24.20 -9.56
C TYR A 41 19.96 23.34 -10.53
N GLY A 42 19.82 23.55 -11.85
CA GLY A 42 20.51 22.78 -12.88
C GLY A 42 21.98 23.18 -13.10
N GLY A 43 22.43 24.28 -12.50
CA GLY A 43 23.78 24.84 -12.73
C GLY A 43 24.93 23.85 -12.50
N SER A 44 24.80 22.94 -11.52
CA SER A 44 25.79 21.88 -11.24
C SER A 44 25.91 20.85 -12.37
N TYR A 45 24.90 20.78 -13.25
CA TYR A 45 24.79 19.85 -14.36
C TYR A 45 24.81 20.56 -15.71
N SER A 46 25.16 21.85 -15.77
CA SER A 46 25.13 22.64 -17.01
C SER A 46 23.75 22.65 -17.71
N ALA A 47 22.68 22.50 -16.93
CA ALA A 47 21.29 22.61 -17.39
C ALA A 47 20.64 23.87 -16.79
N SER A 48 19.64 24.44 -17.47
CA SER A 48 18.85 25.58 -16.97
C SER A 48 17.46 25.09 -16.61
N THR A 49 17.11 25.11 -15.34
CA THR A 49 15.77 24.69 -14.87
C THR A 49 14.79 25.84 -14.81
N SER A 50 15.27 27.08 -14.81
CA SER A 50 14.46 28.31 -14.85
C SER A 50 14.88 29.24 -16.01
N PRO A 51 13.94 29.92 -16.68
CA PRO A 51 12.48 29.81 -16.52
C PRO A 51 11.92 28.49 -17.05
N VAL A 52 10.76 28.05 -16.54
CA VAL A 52 9.95 27.04 -17.23
C VAL A 52 9.19 27.76 -18.35
N LEU A 53 9.39 27.37 -19.61
CA LEU A 53 8.65 27.97 -20.72
C LEU A 53 7.19 27.50 -20.73
N ALA A 54 6.33 28.28 -21.40
CA ALA A 54 4.92 27.94 -21.53
C ALA A 54 4.74 26.51 -22.06
N PHE A 55 3.72 25.81 -21.57
CA PHE A 55 3.34 24.51 -22.07
C PHE A 55 2.27 24.65 -23.15
N ASP A 56 2.61 24.39 -24.41
CA ASP A 56 1.69 24.46 -25.54
C ASP A 56 1.93 23.30 -26.52
N VAL A 57 0.91 22.48 -26.78
CA VAL A 57 1.01 21.34 -27.71
C VAL A 57 1.41 21.78 -29.11
N ALA A 58 1.12 23.03 -29.50
CA ALA A 58 1.49 23.57 -30.80
C ALA A 58 3.01 23.68 -31.01
N ASP A 59 3.79 23.75 -29.92
CA ASP A 59 5.26 23.79 -29.95
C ASP A 59 5.87 22.38 -30.09
N LEU A 60 5.06 21.33 -29.93
CA LEU A 60 5.45 19.92 -30.08
C LEU A 60 4.90 19.33 -31.39
N ASP A 61 3.62 18.96 -31.39
CA ASP A 61 2.87 18.52 -32.56
C ASP A 61 1.39 18.92 -32.40
N GLY A 62 0.99 20.00 -33.06
CA GLY A 62 -0.39 20.49 -33.03
C GLY A 62 -1.43 19.55 -33.67
N GLY A 63 -1.01 18.44 -34.28
CA GLY A 63 -1.88 17.42 -34.85
C GLY A 63 -2.43 16.40 -33.83
N ILE A 64 -1.84 16.30 -32.63
CA ILE A 64 -2.17 15.23 -31.67
C ILE A 64 -3.38 15.54 -30.78
N GLY A 65 -3.81 16.80 -30.73
CA GLY A 65 -4.91 17.24 -29.87
C GLY A 65 -4.73 18.67 -29.38
N THR A 66 -5.39 19.00 -28.27
CA THR A 66 -5.23 20.29 -27.58
C THR A 66 -4.21 20.21 -26.45
N THR A 67 -3.71 21.36 -26.00
CA THR A 67 -2.85 21.45 -24.80
C THR A 67 -3.54 20.90 -23.55
N ALA A 68 -4.87 20.96 -23.46
CA ALA A 68 -5.61 20.35 -22.37
C ALA A 68 -5.54 18.82 -22.45
N ASP A 69 -5.81 18.25 -23.63
CA ASP A 69 -5.77 16.80 -23.84
C ASP A 69 -4.39 16.21 -23.49
N LEU A 70 -3.30 16.88 -23.86
CA LEU A 70 -1.95 16.41 -23.53
C LEU A 70 -1.64 16.49 -22.04
N ARG A 71 -2.07 17.56 -21.34
CA ARG A 71 -1.90 17.64 -19.88
C ARG A 71 -2.69 16.56 -19.15
N ASP A 72 -3.90 16.27 -19.61
CA ASP A 72 -4.74 15.23 -19.02
C ASP A 72 -4.10 13.85 -19.25
N ALA A 73 -3.58 13.56 -20.45
CA ALA A 73 -2.85 12.33 -20.72
C ALA A 73 -1.59 12.18 -19.84
N ILE A 74 -0.82 13.26 -19.62
CA ILE A 74 0.33 13.27 -18.71
C ILE A 74 -0.11 13.04 -17.26
N PHE A 75 -1.17 13.72 -16.84
CA PHE A 75 -1.72 13.63 -15.49
C PHE A 75 -2.20 12.21 -15.18
N ASP A 76 -2.89 11.57 -16.12
CA ASP A 76 -3.40 10.21 -15.97
C ASP A 76 -2.24 9.22 -15.79
N MET A 77 -1.17 9.32 -16.58
CA MET A 77 0.02 8.46 -16.44
C MET A 77 0.71 8.61 -15.09
N VAL A 78 0.99 9.85 -14.68
CA VAL A 78 1.65 10.07 -13.37
C VAL A 78 0.73 9.66 -12.21
N THR A 79 -0.58 9.87 -12.35
CA THR A 79 -1.54 9.39 -11.35
C THR A 79 -1.53 7.87 -11.26
N GLU A 80 -1.42 7.19 -12.40
CA GLU A 80 -1.30 5.73 -12.50
C GLU A 80 -0.08 5.19 -11.76
N ASP A 81 1.10 5.75 -12.03
CA ASP A 81 2.34 5.34 -11.39
C ASP A 81 2.31 5.46 -9.86
N TYR A 82 1.64 6.49 -9.34
CA TYR A 82 1.67 6.82 -7.91
C TYR A 82 0.45 6.34 -7.11
N CYS A 83 -0.55 5.71 -7.71
CA CYS A 83 -1.82 5.49 -7.01
C CYS A 83 -1.83 4.37 -5.99
N GLU A 84 -0.77 3.58 -5.86
CA GLU A 84 -0.63 2.65 -4.73
C GLU A 84 0.00 3.35 -3.49
N PHE A 85 0.55 4.55 -3.66
CA PHE A 85 1.25 5.31 -2.61
C PHE A 85 0.39 6.44 -2.06
N ASN A 86 0.69 6.88 -0.83
CA ASN A 86 0.02 7.98 -0.13
C ASN A 86 0.41 9.37 -0.70
N VAL A 87 0.26 9.53 -2.03
CA VAL A 87 0.50 10.75 -2.82
C VAL A 87 -0.76 11.20 -3.51
N GLU A 88 -1.08 12.49 -3.36
CA GLU A 88 -2.10 13.19 -4.14
C GLU A 88 -1.44 13.89 -5.32
N VAL A 89 -1.79 13.50 -6.55
CA VAL A 89 -1.30 14.14 -7.77
C VAL A 89 -2.23 15.29 -8.15
N ILE A 90 -1.68 16.48 -8.42
CA ILE A 90 -2.43 17.69 -8.77
C ILE A 90 -1.78 18.36 -9.98
N GLN A 91 -2.52 18.54 -11.07
CA GLN A 91 -2.07 19.41 -12.16
C GLN A 91 -2.48 20.87 -11.97
N THR A 92 -1.59 21.82 -12.30
CA THR A 92 -1.81 23.26 -12.17
C THR A 92 -1.13 24.06 -13.28
N THR A 93 -1.67 25.22 -13.62
CA THR A 93 -1.07 26.17 -14.57
C THR A 93 -0.38 27.37 -13.92
N THR A 94 -0.50 27.47 -12.60
CA THR A 94 0.11 28.52 -11.78
C THR A 94 1.08 27.85 -10.84
N LEU A 95 2.27 28.44 -10.65
CA LEU A 95 3.28 27.90 -9.73
C LEU A 95 2.62 27.72 -8.35
N PRO A 96 2.53 26.48 -7.84
CA PRO A 96 1.86 26.25 -6.58
C PRO A 96 2.72 26.81 -5.43
N SER A 97 2.04 27.18 -4.35
CA SER A 97 2.66 27.59 -3.08
C SER A 97 2.06 26.72 -1.98
N PRO A 98 2.46 25.45 -1.88
CA PRO A 98 1.82 24.50 -0.99
C PRO A 98 2.02 24.89 0.48
N SER A 99 1.02 24.61 1.31
CA SER A 99 1.09 24.80 2.77
C SER A 99 1.20 23.47 3.54
N VAL A 100 1.14 22.34 2.82
CA VAL A 100 1.33 21.01 3.38
C VAL A 100 2.81 20.81 3.74
N SER A 101 3.10 19.92 4.69
CA SER A 101 4.46 19.69 5.17
C SER A 101 5.36 19.06 4.12
N ARG A 102 4.80 18.20 3.26
CA ARG A 102 5.52 17.42 2.26
C ARG A 102 4.88 17.54 0.88
N TRP A 103 5.65 18.01 -0.10
CA TRP A 103 5.20 18.25 -1.46
C TRP A 103 6.35 18.18 -2.47
N GLN A 104 6.02 17.86 -3.71
CA GLN A 104 6.94 17.88 -4.83
C GLN A 104 6.35 18.69 -5.98
N ILE A 105 7.16 19.45 -6.73
CA ILE A 105 6.69 20.23 -7.90
C ILE A 105 7.53 19.91 -9.13
N VAL A 106 6.92 19.29 -10.15
CA VAL A 106 7.57 19.08 -11.44
C VAL A 106 7.12 20.14 -12.44
N GLY A 107 8.05 20.98 -12.89
CA GLY A 107 7.83 22.02 -13.90
C GLY A 107 7.98 21.47 -15.31
N ILE A 108 6.90 21.49 -16.09
CA ILE A 108 6.81 20.87 -17.41
C ILE A 108 6.62 21.97 -18.46
N GLY A 109 7.60 22.12 -19.35
CA GLY A 109 7.63 23.15 -20.40
C GLY A 109 7.81 22.53 -21.78
N THR A 110 7.51 23.28 -22.83
CA THR A 110 7.70 22.87 -24.24
C THR A 110 9.00 23.37 -24.86
N ASP A 111 9.97 23.66 -24.01
CA ASP A 111 11.36 23.90 -24.35
C ASP A 111 12.20 22.62 -24.30
N SER A 112 13.45 22.74 -24.76
CA SER A 112 14.45 21.67 -24.87
C SER A 112 15.72 22.08 -24.14
N GLN A 113 16.44 21.09 -23.61
CA GLN A 113 17.69 21.29 -22.90
C GLN A 113 18.81 20.47 -23.54
N ALA A 114 19.75 21.16 -24.17
CA ALA A 114 20.96 20.52 -24.70
C ALA A 114 21.86 20.02 -23.55
N TYR A 115 22.44 18.84 -23.72
CA TYR A 115 23.37 18.26 -22.75
C TYR A 115 24.36 17.31 -23.42
N GLY A 116 25.65 17.57 -23.21
CA GLY A 116 26.71 16.84 -23.91
C GLY A 116 26.53 16.92 -25.42
N THR A 117 26.29 15.77 -26.06
CA THR A 117 26.03 15.65 -27.51
C THR A 117 24.55 15.45 -27.86
N GLY A 118 23.67 15.41 -26.87
CA GLY A 118 22.23 15.17 -27.03
C GLY A 118 21.39 16.16 -26.24
N VAL A 119 20.29 15.67 -25.67
CA VAL A 119 19.31 16.45 -24.91
C VAL A 119 19.01 15.77 -23.56
N LEU A 120 18.61 16.56 -22.57
CA LEU A 120 18.02 16.07 -21.32
C LEU A 120 16.50 16.10 -21.40
N PHE A 121 15.86 15.05 -20.93
CA PHE A 121 14.40 14.96 -20.86
C PHE A 121 13.87 15.51 -19.54
N GLY A 122 14.59 15.29 -18.44
CA GLY A 122 14.27 15.86 -17.14
C GLY A 122 15.47 15.96 -16.20
N LEU A 123 15.22 16.60 -15.07
CA LEU A 123 16.17 16.75 -13.97
C LEU A 123 15.42 17.03 -12.66
N ALA A 124 15.60 16.17 -11.68
CA ALA A 124 15.25 16.38 -10.28
C ALA A 124 16.25 17.30 -9.55
N GLN A 125 15.76 18.05 -8.56
CA GLN A 125 16.57 18.93 -7.71
C GLN A 125 17.56 18.14 -6.87
N ASP A 126 17.08 17.07 -6.23
CA ASP A 126 17.90 16.15 -5.45
C ASP A 126 17.37 14.72 -5.53
N VAL A 127 18.14 13.77 -5.01
CA VAL A 127 17.70 12.40 -4.75
C VAL A 127 17.66 12.18 -3.24
N ASP A 128 16.46 12.24 -2.68
CA ASP A 128 16.26 12.22 -1.23
C ASP A 128 16.51 10.83 -0.62
N THR A 129 17.72 10.61 -0.11
CA THR A 129 18.02 9.37 0.64
C THR A 129 17.76 9.51 2.12
N GLY A 130 16.81 8.72 2.63
CA GLY A 130 16.39 8.77 4.05
C GLY A 130 15.45 9.93 4.38
N ASP A 131 14.90 10.56 3.34
CA ASP A 131 13.75 11.47 3.38
C ASP A 131 13.77 12.62 4.38
N SER A 132 14.93 13.29 4.54
CA SER A 132 15.04 14.44 5.44
C SER A 132 14.50 15.76 4.88
N ASP A 133 14.34 15.87 3.55
CA ASP A 133 13.68 17.01 2.90
C ASP A 133 12.33 16.58 2.33
N GLY A 134 11.31 17.38 2.62
CA GLY A 134 9.94 17.12 2.20
C GLY A 134 9.53 17.86 0.95
N GLN A 135 10.46 18.63 0.34
CA GLN A 135 10.11 19.75 -0.54
C GLN A 135 11.12 19.94 -1.66
N ASP A 136 10.85 19.33 -2.81
CA ASP A 136 11.74 19.41 -3.96
C ASP A 136 11.03 19.80 -5.25
N TYR A 137 11.87 20.15 -6.21
CA TYR A 137 11.45 20.53 -7.55
C TYR A 137 12.01 19.55 -8.57
N GLY A 138 11.27 19.31 -9.63
CA GLY A 138 11.72 18.57 -10.81
C GLY A 138 11.47 19.38 -12.08
N ARG A 139 12.15 19.05 -13.16
CA ARG A 139 12.04 19.75 -14.45
C ARG A 139 11.87 18.73 -15.57
N VAL A 140 10.94 18.97 -16.49
CA VAL A 140 10.76 18.16 -17.72
C VAL A 140 10.70 19.04 -18.97
N TRP A 141 11.63 18.83 -19.90
CA TRP A 141 11.75 19.56 -21.16
C TRP A 141 11.10 18.79 -22.30
N SER A 142 9.83 19.10 -22.59
CA SER A 142 9.02 18.29 -23.50
C SER A 142 9.48 18.38 -24.95
N ALA A 143 10.10 19.48 -25.39
CA ALA A 143 10.64 19.55 -26.75
C ALA A 143 11.94 18.77 -26.93
N SER A 144 12.60 18.32 -25.84
CA SER A 144 13.71 17.38 -25.95
C SER A 144 13.28 16.06 -26.61
N PHE A 145 12.02 15.62 -26.43
CA PHE A 145 11.48 14.46 -27.12
C PHE A 145 11.32 14.71 -28.63
N LEU A 146 10.90 15.92 -29.02
CA LEU A 146 10.84 16.30 -30.43
C LEU A 146 12.24 16.28 -31.06
N ASP A 147 13.23 16.86 -30.38
CA ASP A 147 14.61 16.92 -30.87
C ASP A 147 15.25 15.53 -31.00
N ALA A 148 14.94 14.62 -30.07
CA ALA A 148 15.50 13.27 -30.05
C ALA A 148 14.76 12.27 -30.95
N TYR A 149 13.42 12.37 -31.03
CA TYR A 149 12.56 11.31 -31.57
C TYR A 149 11.57 11.77 -32.65
N GLY A 150 11.50 13.07 -32.94
CA GLY A 150 10.64 13.65 -33.99
C GLY A 150 11.24 13.62 -35.40
N TYR A 151 12.30 12.84 -35.63
CA TYR A 151 12.86 12.66 -36.98
C TYR A 151 11.95 11.79 -37.85
N THR A 152 12.12 11.83 -39.18
CA THR A 152 11.30 11.04 -40.11
C THR A 152 11.36 9.55 -39.81
N GLY A 153 10.20 8.94 -39.55
CA GLY A 153 10.07 7.55 -39.13
C GLY A 153 10.51 7.28 -37.68
N GLY A 154 10.64 8.34 -36.88
CA GLY A 154 10.94 8.26 -35.45
C GLY A 154 9.69 8.01 -34.59
N PRO A 155 9.87 7.64 -33.32
CA PRO A 155 8.81 7.24 -32.39
C PRO A 155 7.67 8.25 -32.18
N LEU A 156 7.91 9.54 -32.47
CA LEU A 156 6.97 10.65 -32.27
C LEU A 156 6.73 11.43 -33.57
N GLU A 157 6.78 10.76 -34.73
CA GLU A 157 6.56 11.37 -36.05
C GLU A 157 5.48 10.63 -36.85
N GLY A 158 4.85 11.35 -37.79
CA GLY A 158 3.93 10.75 -38.75
C GLY A 158 2.70 10.10 -38.09
N SER A 159 2.46 8.82 -38.37
CA SER A 159 1.35 8.07 -37.77
C SER A 159 1.56 7.70 -36.31
N ASP A 160 2.82 7.70 -35.85
CA ASP A 160 3.18 7.31 -34.49
C ASP A 160 3.17 8.53 -33.54
N SER A 161 3.15 9.75 -34.08
CA SER A 161 2.87 10.95 -33.31
C SER A 161 1.39 10.99 -32.89
N THR A 162 1.10 10.40 -31.73
CA THR A 162 -0.24 10.30 -31.17
C THR A 162 -0.28 10.91 -29.77
N LEU A 163 -1.47 11.36 -29.34
CA LEU A 163 -1.66 11.88 -27.98
C LEU A 163 -1.15 10.92 -26.90
N ALA A 164 -1.44 9.62 -27.07
CA ALA A 164 -1.01 8.59 -26.14
C ALA A 164 0.52 8.54 -26.04
N ARG A 165 1.23 8.49 -27.17
CA ARG A 165 2.69 8.36 -27.16
C ARG A 165 3.41 9.59 -26.61
N TRP A 166 2.89 10.79 -26.88
CA TRP A 166 3.37 12.02 -26.25
C TRP A 166 3.06 12.08 -24.75
N GLY A 167 1.85 11.66 -24.36
CA GLY A 167 1.42 11.55 -22.97
C GLY A 167 2.30 10.59 -22.18
N THR A 168 2.57 9.40 -22.72
CA THR A 168 3.51 8.42 -22.18
C THR A 168 4.89 9.04 -22.03
N ALA A 169 5.52 9.52 -23.09
CA ALA A 169 6.90 10.05 -23.03
C ALA A 169 7.11 11.13 -21.95
N ILE A 170 6.19 12.10 -21.89
CA ILE A 170 6.28 13.21 -20.95
C ILE A 170 5.84 12.78 -19.54
N GLY A 171 4.76 12.00 -19.42
CA GLY A 171 4.22 11.50 -18.14
C GLY A 171 5.19 10.61 -17.41
N GLU A 172 5.74 9.62 -18.10
CA GLU A 172 6.74 8.69 -17.60
C GLU A 172 8.03 9.36 -17.12
N THR A 173 8.46 10.40 -17.84
CA THR A 173 9.61 11.21 -17.41
C THR A 173 9.24 12.10 -16.24
N THR A 174 8.01 12.60 -16.18
CA THR A 174 7.50 13.37 -15.03
C THR A 174 7.46 12.51 -13.77
N ALA A 175 6.97 11.27 -13.86
CA ALA A 175 6.98 10.31 -12.77
C ALA A 175 8.40 9.92 -12.37
N HIS A 176 9.31 9.78 -13.34
CA HIS A 176 10.73 9.52 -13.09
C HIS A 176 11.39 10.63 -12.27
N GLU A 177 11.22 11.91 -12.66
CA GLU A 177 11.82 13.03 -11.91
C GLU A 177 11.18 13.20 -10.54
N ALA A 178 9.87 12.97 -10.41
CA ALA A 178 9.20 12.92 -9.11
C ALA A 178 9.75 11.76 -8.25
N GLY A 179 10.07 10.62 -8.88
CA GLY A 179 10.66 9.45 -8.24
C GLY A 179 11.99 9.77 -7.57
N HIS A 180 12.84 10.55 -8.24
CA HIS A 180 14.09 11.04 -7.65
C HIS A 180 13.86 11.87 -6.38
N ASN A 181 12.91 12.82 -6.43
CA ASN A 181 12.49 13.62 -5.27
C ASN A 181 11.75 12.80 -4.18
N TYR A 182 11.47 11.52 -4.43
CA TYR A 182 10.98 10.58 -3.43
C TYR A 182 12.03 9.50 -3.09
N GLY A 183 13.28 9.75 -3.48
CA GLY A 183 14.45 8.96 -3.11
C GLY A 183 14.86 7.85 -4.07
N LEU A 184 14.22 7.76 -5.24
CA LEU A 184 14.56 6.75 -6.21
C LEU A 184 15.86 7.09 -6.95
N SER A 185 16.63 6.06 -7.28
CA SER A 185 17.84 6.14 -8.08
C SER A 185 17.69 5.30 -9.35
N HIS A 186 18.43 5.63 -10.40
CA HIS A 186 18.40 4.87 -11.67
C HIS A 186 18.66 3.38 -11.49
N GLY A 187 19.58 3.01 -10.61
CA GLY A 187 19.92 1.62 -10.32
C GLY A 187 18.75 0.79 -9.81
N TYR A 188 17.67 1.41 -9.34
CA TYR A 188 16.48 0.73 -8.86
C TYR A 188 15.60 0.21 -9.99
N SER A 189 15.81 0.64 -11.23
CA SER A 189 15.13 0.04 -12.39
C SER A 189 15.56 -1.39 -12.67
N ALA A 190 16.67 -1.89 -12.11
CA ALA A 190 17.07 -3.26 -12.33
C ALA A 190 16.13 -4.22 -11.58
N PRO A 191 15.61 -5.27 -12.24
CA PRO A 191 14.82 -6.28 -11.55
C PRO A 191 15.67 -7.00 -10.50
N LYS A 192 15.04 -7.39 -9.39
CA LYS A 192 15.74 -8.10 -8.32
C LYS A 192 16.32 -9.43 -8.82
N ALA A 193 17.55 -9.74 -8.44
CA ALA A 193 18.20 -10.97 -8.89
C ALA A 193 17.41 -12.21 -8.44
N GLY A 194 16.94 -13.00 -9.41
CA GLY A 194 16.14 -14.20 -9.14
C GLY A 194 14.67 -13.91 -8.83
N SER A 195 14.18 -12.69 -9.08
CA SER A 195 12.75 -12.40 -9.11
C SER A 195 12.10 -12.83 -10.43
N SER A 196 10.77 -12.90 -10.46
CA SER A 196 9.94 -13.02 -11.67
C SER A 196 9.54 -11.67 -12.26
N GLU A 197 10.15 -10.60 -11.77
CA GLU A 197 9.97 -9.23 -12.25
C GLU A 197 10.43 -9.13 -13.71
N ASP A 198 9.78 -8.26 -14.46
CA ASP A 198 10.04 -8.05 -15.87
C ASP A 198 11.26 -7.15 -16.10
N ALA A 199 11.52 -6.87 -17.38
CA ALA A 199 12.78 -6.31 -17.80
C ALA A 199 12.88 -4.82 -17.43
N ALA A 200 14.11 -4.35 -17.19
CA ALA A 200 14.35 -3.01 -16.65
C ALA A 200 13.78 -1.89 -17.53
N GLU A 201 13.67 -2.09 -18.84
CA GLU A 201 13.03 -1.15 -19.77
C GLU A 201 11.56 -0.84 -19.45
N ASN A 202 10.86 -1.76 -18.78
CA ASN A 202 9.48 -1.59 -18.33
C ASN A 202 9.39 -0.81 -17.01
N HIS A 203 10.51 -0.32 -16.48
CA HIS A 203 10.53 0.37 -15.19
C HIS A 203 10.70 1.90 -15.32
N VAL A 204 9.95 2.65 -14.50
CA VAL A 204 9.93 4.13 -14.52
C VAL A 204 11.35 4.72 -14.38
N MET A 205 12.16 4.16 -13.47
CA MET A 205 13.52 4.64 -13.21
C MET A 205 14.57 4.24 -14.26
N ALA A 206 14.17 3.56 -15.33
CA ALA A 206 15.08 3.16 -16.39
C ALA A 206 15.59 4.37 -17.15
N THR A 207 16.87 4.32 -17.56
CA THR A 207 17.52 5.35 -18.35
C THR A 207 18.37 4.73 -19.45
N TYR A 208 18.97 5.55 -20.31
CA TYR A 208 19.88 5.08 -21.35
C TYR A 208 21.09 4.34 -20.71
N PRO A 209 21.59 3.23 -21.29
CA PRO A 209 21.19 2.62 -22.56
C PRO A 209 20.07 1.58 -22.45
N THR A 210 19.41 1.46 -21.31
CA THR A 210 18.36 0.44 -21.06
C THR A 210 17.12 0.67 -21.90
N ILE A 211 16.71 1.94 -22.09
CA ILE A 211 15.52 2.30 -22.88
C ILE A 211 15.91 3.10 -24.13
N ASP A 212 15.23 2.80 -25.23
CA ASP A 212 15.31 3.56 -26.47
C ASP A 212 14.14 4.56 -26.64
N GLY A 213 14.02 5.15 -27.84
CA GLY A 213 12.98 6.13 -28.12
C GLY A 213 11.57 5.53 -28.27
N ASP A 214 11.47 4.29 -28.77
CA ASP A 214 10.19 3.60 -28.86
C ASP A 214 9.72 3.14 -27.49
N ASP A 215 10.64 2.69 -26.63
CA ASP A 215 10.35 2.37 -25.23
C ASP A 215 9.79 3.60 -24.50
N ARG A 216 10.49 4.74 -24.60
CA ARG A 216 10.07 6.00 -23.96
C ARG A 216 8.70 6.50 -24.43
N ALA A 217 8.39 6.34 -25.71
CA ALA A 217 7.15 6.84 -26.27
C ALA A 217 6.00 5.83 -26.20
N GLY A 218 6.29 4.54 -26.01
CA GLY A 218 5.32 3.46 -26.24
C GLY A 218 5.09 2.52 -25.07
N LEU A 219 6.00 2.46 -24.10
CA LEU A 219 5.83 1.63 -22.91
C LEU A 219 5.20 2.43 -21.78
N ASP A 220 4.07 1.92 -21.32
CA ASP A 220 3.49 2.23 -20.02
C ASP A 220 4.25 1.41 -18.98
N ARG A 221 5.16 2.08 -18.28
CA ARG A 221 6.12 1.49 -17.36
C ARG A 221 5.52 1.47 -15.96
N HIS A 222 6.19 0.80 -15.04
CA HIS A 222 5.79 0.80 -13.63
C HIS A 222 7.00 0.88 -12.72
N PHE A 223 6.80 1.13 -11.42
CA PHE A 223 7.90 0.99 -10.49
C PHE A 223 8.33 -0.48 -10.36
N SER A 224 9.64 -0.69 -10.36
CA SER A 224 10.25 -1.99 -10.03
C SER A 224 9.91 -2.37 -8.58
N ASP A 225 10.12 -3.62 -8.19
CA ASP A 225 9.98 -4.09 -6.80
C ASP A 225 10.82 -3.20 -5.86
N THR A 226 12.07 -2.94 -6.22
CA THR A 226 12.98 -2.10 -5.41
C THR A 226 12.49 -0.66 -5.31
N SER A 227 12.03 -0.06 -6.41
CA SER A 227 11.48 1.29 -6.40
C SER A 227 10.20 1.35 -5.57
N TYR A 228 9.32 0.36 -5.70
CA TYR A 228 8.09 0.29 -4.94
C TYR A 228 8.36 0.19 -3.44
N GLU A 229 9.28 -0.68 -3.01
CA GLU A 229 9.65 -0.83 -1.60
C GLU A 229 10.22 0.45 -0.98
N VAL A 230 11.02 1.21 -1.75
CA VAL A 230 11.59 2.49 -1.30
C VAL A 230 10.50 3.57 -1.23
N LEU A 231 9.62 3.66 -2.22
CA LEU A 231 8.49 4.60 -2.17
C LEU A 231 7.54 4.26 -1.02
N ALA A 232 7.22 2.98 -0.81
CA ALA A 232 6.38 2.54 0.31
C ALA A 232 6.92 3.02 1.66
N TYR A 233 8.24 2.96 1.84
CA TYR A 233 8.90 3.48 3.03
C TYR A 233 8.91 5.02 3.09
N ASN A 234 9.29 5.71 2.02
CA ASN A 234 9.48 7.17 2.04
C ASN A 234 8.16 7.97 2.04
N ILE A 235 7.11 7.45 1.40
CA ILE A 235 5.87 8.19 1.19
C ILE A 235 4.61 7.45 1.63
N GLY A 236 4.71 6.20 2.06
CA GLY A 236 3.59 5.40 2.56
C GLY A 236 2.70 4.81 1.45
N LEU A 237 1.78 3.95 1.86
CA LEU A 237 0.86 3.19 0.98
C LEU A 237 -0.58 3.68 1.17
N ASN A 238 -1.45 3.52 0.16
CA ASN A 238 -2.88 3.83 0.34
C ASN A 238 -3.69 2.67 0.93
N VAL A 239 -3.25 1.43 0.71
CA VAL A 239 -3.93 0.23 1.20
C VAL A 239 -3.04 -0.43 2.23
N GLU A 240 -3.55 -0.44 3.46
CA GLU A 240 -2.84 -1.00 4.59
C GLU A 240 -3.30 -2.43 4.88
N THR A 241 -4.56 -2.78 4.59
CA THR A 241 -5.08 -4.14 4.77
C THR A 241 -5.99 -4.61 3.63
N LEU A 242 -5.86 -5.89 3.27
CA LEU A 242 -6.64 -6.59 2.24
C LEU A 242 -7.07 -7.96 2.74
N HIS A 243 -8.36 -8.23 2.68
CA HIS A 243 -8.97 -9.43 3.25
C HIS A 243 -9.79 -10.15 2.20
N ASN A 244 -9.53 -11.44 2.00
CA ASN A 244 -10.33 -12.35 1.20
C ASN A 244 -10.71 -13.57 2.04
N TRP A 245 -11.94 -14.04 1.85
CA TRP A 245 -12.48 -15.19 2.56
C TRP A 245 -13.20 -16.14 1.62
N ASP A 246 -12.90 -17.43 1.77
CA ASP A 246 -13.70 -18.50 1.20
C ASP A 246 -14.66 -19.05 2.26
N PHE A 247 -15.93 -19.11 1.90
CA PHE A 247 -17.01 -19.68 2.69
C PHE A 247 -17.71 -20.81 1.96
N VAL A 248 -18.39 -21.64 2.73
CA VAL A 248 -19.42 -22.56 2.24
C VAL A 248 -20.76 -22.12 2.83
N ASN A 249 -21.84 -22.12 2.04
CA ASN A 249 -23.19 -22.00 2.60
C ASN A 249 -23.58 -23.30 3.33
N PRO A 250 -23.62 -23.34 4.67
CA PRO A 250 -23.88 -24.58 5.40
C PRO A 250 -25.39 -24.89 5.54
N ASN A 251 -26.27 -24.03 5.03
CA ASN A 251 -27.72 -24.14 5.20
C ASN A 251 -28.34 -25.00 4.09
N ASP A 252 -29.56 -25.49 4.34
CA ASP A 252 -30.43 -26.12 3.35
C ASP A 252 -31.22 -25.11 2.49
N GLN A 253 -30.97 -23.82 2.70
CA GLN A 253 -31.60 -22.69 2.04
C GLN A 253 -30.59 -21.88 1.22
N ASN A 254 -31.09 -21.17 0.21
CA ASN A 254 -30.30 -20.21 -0.56
C ASN A 254 -29.95 -19.01 0.32
N ALA A 255 -28.70 -18.58 0.27
CA ALA A 255 -28.26 -17.30 0.81
C ALA A 255 -28.31 -16.20 -0.27
N TYR A 256 -28.69 -14.99 0.13
CA TYR A 256 -28.84 -13.80 -0.70
C TYR A 256 -27.99 -12.63 -0.24
N GLY A 257 -27.29 -12.77 0.89
CA GLY A 257 -26.32 -11.80 1.37
C GLY A 257 -25.42 -12.37 2.46
N LEU A 258 -24.43 -11.58 2.83
CA LEU A 258 -23.46 -11.85 3.88
C LEU A 258 -23.38 -10.64 4.81
N GLN A 259 -23.38 -10.90 6.11
CA GLN A 259 -23.18 -9.90 7.15
C GLN A 259 -22.07 -10.39 8.09
N MET A 260 -21.15 -9.50 8.46
CA MET A 260 -20.13 -9.78 9.45
C MET A 260 -20.06 -8.71 10.53
N LYS A 261 -19.84 -9.17 11.76
CA LYS A 261 -19.51 -8.28 12.88
C LYS A 261 -18.00 -8.20 13.03
N ILE A 262 -17.47 -6.99 12.89
CA ILE A 262 -16.04 -6.69 12.93
C ILE A 262 -15.73 -5.87 14.18
N LEU A 263 -14.67 -6.21 14.89
CA LEU A 263 -14.10 -5.37 15.94
C LEU A 263 -12.81 -4.73 15.44
N SER A 264 -12.62 -3.44 15.72
CA SER A 264 -11.38 -2.71 15.43
C SER A 264 -11.17 -1.60 16.46
N HIS A 265 -9.91 -1.21 16.69
CA HIS A 265 -9.60 -0.02 17.49
C HIS A 265 -9.95 1.27 16.75
N ALA A 266 -10.06 1.20 15.41
CA ALA A 266 -10.28 2.34 14.56
C ALA A 266 -11.58 3.06 14.93
N SER A 267 -11.55 4.38 14.88
CA SER A 267 -12.74 5.19 15.17
C SER A 267 -13.77 5.13 14.04
N SER A 268 -13.33 4.82 12.82
CA SER A 268 -14.08 4.56 11.58
C SER A 268 -13.32 3.51 10.77
N LEU A 269 -14.03 2.81 9.89
CA LEU A 269 -13.41 1.97 8.86
C LEU A 269 -13.92 2.43 7.51
N SER A 270 -13.02 2.47 6.53
CA SER A 270 -13.29 2.95 5.18
C SER A 270 -12.92 1.85 4.20
N ILE A 271 -13.91 1.41 3.40
CA ILE A 271 -13.65 0.43 2.34
C ILE A 271 -12.90 1.14 1.21
N GLY A 272 -11.71 0.64 0.89
CA GLY A 272 -10.97 1.05 -0.31
C GLY A 272 -11.46 0.24 -1.51
N TRP A 273 -11.03 -1.02 -1.59
CA TRP A 273 -11.33 -1.97 -2.65
C TRP A 273 -12.20 -3.12 -2.14
N TYR A 274 -12.86 -3.84 -3.05
CA TYR A 274 -13.46 -5.14 -2.76
C TYR A 274 -13.46 -6.06 -3.98
N TYR A 275 -13.52 -7.37 -3.72
CA TYR A 275 -13.45 -8.40 -4.77
C TYR A 275 -14.63 -8.34 -5.73
N GLN A 276 -14.32 -8.35 -7.03
CA GLN A 276 -15.24 -8.27 -8.16
C GLN A 276 -15.19 -9.53 -9.04
N GLY A 277 -14.43 -10.54 -8.68
CA GLY A 277 -14.32 -11.73 -9.49
C GLY A 277 -15.59 -12.59 -9.48
N SER A 278 -15.60 -13.60 -10.35
CA SER A 278 -16.78 -14.42 -10.61
C SER A 278 -17.12 -15.43 -9.51
N LEU A 279 -16.37 -15.47 -8.40
CA LEU A 279 -16.61 -16.38 -7.28
C LEU A 279 -17.50 -15.77 -6.19
N SER A 280 -17.83 -14.49 -6.29
CA SER A 280 -18.78 -13.80 -5.39
C SER A 280 -20.16 -13.68 -6.04
N PRO A 281 -21.26 -14.08 -5.37
CA PRO A 281 -22.62 -13.78 -5.80
C PRO A 281 -23.00 -12.30 -5.61
N TRP A 282 -22.25 -11.58 -4.77
CA TRP A 282 -22.59 -10.24 -4.31
C TRP A 282 -21.52 -9.21 -4.71
N THR A 283 -21.83 -7.93 -4.58
CA THR A 283 -20.95 -6.78 -4.85
C THR A 283 -21.24 -5.63 -3.89
N ASN A 284 -20.55 -4.50 -4.03
CA ASN A 284 -20.81 -3.23 -3.37
C ASN A 284 -20.98 -3.36 -1.83
N PRO A 285 -19.95 -3.89 -1.13
CA PRO A 285 -20.04 -4.02 0.30
C PRO A 285 -20.19 -2.67 0.98
N SER A 286 -20.78 -2.68 2.18
CA SER A 286 -20.88 -1.54 3.07
C SER A 286 -20.30 -1.86 4.43
N ILE A 287 -19.80 -0.83 5.11
CA ILE A 287 -19.29 -0.91 6.49
C ILE A 287 -19.95 0.18 7.31
N THR A 288 -20.56 -0.20 8.44
CA THR A 288 -21.27 0.73 9.32
C THR A 288 -20.77 0.58 10.75
N LYS A 289 -20.36 1.68 11.37
CA LYS A 289 -20.05 1.69 12.81
C LYS A 289 -21.33 1.55 13.63
N LEU A 290 -21.37 0.54 14.50
CA LEU A 290 -22.46 0.34 15.44
C LEU A 290 -22.25 1.15 16.72
N SER A 291 -23.34 1.41 17.45
CA SER A 291 -23.26 2.10 18.75
C SER A 291 -22.71 1.16 19.83
N GLY A 292 -21.69 1.61 20.54
CA GLY A 292 -21.12 0.89 21.69
C GLY A 292 -19.71 0.35 21.41
N THR A 293 -19.21 -0.43 22.35
CA THR A 293 -17.91 -1.11 22.27
C THR A 293 -18.07 -2.54 22.76
N GLU A 294 -17.16 -3.41 22.35
CA GLU A 294 -17.08 -4.79 22.82
C GLU A 294 -15.73 -5.04 23.49
N SER A 295 -15.75 -5.73 24.63
CA SER A 295 -14.51 -6.18 25.27
C SER A 295 -14.14 -7.57 24.75
N PHE A 296 -12.93 -7.72 24.21
CA PHE A 296 -12.41 -8.99 23.71
C PHE A 296 -10.96 -9.17 24.19
N GLN A 297 -10.68 -10.30 24.83
CA GLN A 297 -9.37 -10.68 25.37
C GLN A 297 -8.66 -9.62 26.24
N GLY A 298 -9.43 -8.77 26.93
CA GLY A 298 -8.90 -7.74 27.83
C GLY A 298 -8.89 -6.33 27.24
N ASP A 299 -9.08 -6.21 25.94
CA ASP A 299 -9.13 -4.93 25.22
C ASP A 299 -10.56 -4.53 24.88
N THR A 300 -10.75 -3.25 24.56
CA THR A 300 -12.04 -2.69 24.18
C THR A 300 -11.98 -2.17 22.75
N TYR A 301 -12.91 -2.65 21.93
CA TYR A 301 -12.95 -2.37 20.50
C TYR A 301 -14.22 -1.63 20.10
N ASN A 302 -14.14 -0.82 19.05
CA ASN A 302 -15.31 -0.35 18.33
C ASN A 302 -15.92 -1.51 17.55
N VAL A 303 -17.25 -1.49 17.39
CA VAL A 303 -17.99 -2.54 16.67
C VAL A 303 -18.46 -2.00 15.33
N PHE A 304 -18.24 -2.77 14.29
CA PHE A 304 -18.64 -2.48 12.93
C PHE A 304 -19.44 -3.64 12.34
N GLU A 305 -20.35 -3.29 11.44
CA GLU A 305 -21.14 -4.23 10.65
C GLU A 305 -20.75 -4.09 9.18
N PHE A 306 -20.20 -5.16 8.63
CA PHE A 306 -19.93 -5.32 7.21
C PHE A 306 -21.10 -6.06 6.56
N GLU A 307 -21.60 -5.56 5.44
CA GLU A 307 -22.67 -6.22 4.68
C GLU A 307 -22.36 -6.26 3.19
N MET A 308 -22.67 -7.37 2.54
CA MET A 308 -22.58 -7.56 1.09
C MET A 308 -23.77 -8.36 0.58
N SER A 309 -24.69 -7.70 -0.12
CA SER A 309 -25.99 -8.26 -0.55
C SER A 309 -26.40 -7.86 -1.97
N ASP A 310 -25.75 -6.87 -2.59
CA ASP A 310 -26.08 -6.43 -3.94
C ASP A 310 -25.86 -7.55 -4.97
N PRO A 311 -26.89 -7.98 -5.73
CA PRO A 311 -26.82 -9.17 -6.56
C PRO A 311 -25.95 -8.95 -7.80
N LYS A 312 -25.08 -9.91 -8.10
CA LYS A 312 -24.21 -9.91 -9.28
C LYS A 312 -24.19 -11.29 -9.96
N SER A 313 -23.86 -11.29 -11.25
CA SER A 313 -23.60 -12.53 -11.99
C SER A 313 -22.29 -13.17 -11.53
N TRP A 314 -22.33 -14.48 -11.31
CA TRP A 314 -21.21 -15.23 -10.74
C TRP A 314 -21.24 -16.68 -11.24
N SER A 315 -20.20 -17.45 -10.94
CA SER A 315 -19.98 -18.79 -11.47
C SER A 315 -20.79 -19.89 -10.76
N GLY A 316 -21.26 -19.64 -9.54
CA GLY A 316 -21.94 -20.65 -8.72
C GLY A 316 -23.46 -20.76 -8.92
N GLY A 317 -24.07 -19.97 -9.80
CA GLY A 317 -25.49 -20.12 -10.13
C GLY A 317 -26.20 -18.82 -10.54
N SER A 318 -27.46 -18.68 -10.12
CA SER A 318 -28.26 -17.49 -10.37
C SER A 318 -27.63 -16.26 -9.69
N SER A 319 -27.74 -15.09 -10.33
CA SER A 319 -27.18 -13.84 -9.81
C SER A 319 -27.67 -13.52 -8.40
N GLY A 320 -26.75 -13.22 -7.48
CA GLY A 320 -27.07 -12.90 -6.08
C GLY A 320 -27.52 -14.08 -5.22
N VAL A 321 -27.47 -15.32 -5.72
CA VAL A 321 -28.00 -16.49 -5.01
C VAL A 321 -26.91 -17.52 -4.80
N ALA A 322 -26.52 -17.74 -3.55
CA ALA A 322 -25.63 -18.84 -3.14
C ALA A 322 -26.47 -20.05 -2.66
N PRO A 323 -26.60 -21.13 -3.45
CA PRO A 323 -27.37 -22.30 -3.05
C PRO A 323 -26.73 -23.07 -1.88
N PRO A 324 -27.43 -24.04 -1.29
CA PRO A 324 -26.87 -24.95 -0.28
C PRO A 324 -25.54 -25.57 -0.71
N ALA A 325 -24.57 -25.61 0.21
CA ALA A 325 -23.20 -26.10 -0.01
C ALA A 325 -22.39 -25.36 -1.09
N ALA A 326 -22.86 -24.21 -1.59
CA ALA A 326 -22.09 -23.40 -2.53
C ALA A 326 -20.85 -22.80 -1.85
N LYS A 327 -19.73 -22.80 -2.57
CA LYS A 327 -18.52 -22.07 -2.20
C LYS A 327 -18.65 -20.62 -2.64
N ILE A 328 -18.31 -19.70 -1.77
CA ILE A 328 -18.47 -18.25 -1.93
C ILE A 328 -17.12 -17.63 -1.62
N HIS A 329 -16.63 -16.79 -2.50
CA HIS A 329 -15.45 -15.98 -2.25
C HIS A 329 -15.87 -14.52 -2.12
N VAL A 330 -15.40 -13.83 -1.09
CA VAL A 330 -15.63 -12.39 -0.92
C VAL A 330 -14.36 -11.72 -0.43
N GLY A 331 -14.22 -10.43 -0.71
CA GLY A 331 -13.01 -9.70 -0.41
C GLY A 331 -13.22 -8.21 -0.21
N VAL A 332 -12.44 -7.59 0.67
CA VAL A 332 -12.50 -6.17 1.00
C VAL A 332 -11.13 -5.66 1.48
N SER A 333 -10.81 -4.41 1.18
CA SER A 333 -9.68 -3.67 1.75
C SER A 333 -10.19 -2.62 2.72
N PHE A 334 -9.41 -2.35 3.78
CA PHE A 334 -9.61 -1.19 4.64
C PHE A 334 -8.40 -0.26 4.54
N ASN A 335 -8.68 1.03 4.57
CA ASN A 335 -7.64 2.06 4.50
C ASN A 335 -6.90 2.20 5.84
N GLU A 336 -7.53 1.77 6.93
CA GLU A 336 -6.94 1.82 8.25
C GLU A 336 -5.99 0.60 8.50
N PRO A 337 -4.83 0.79 9.18
CA PRO A 337 -3.89 -0.30 9.53
C PRO A 337 -4.45 -1.29 10.54
N ASP A 338 -5.49 -0.89 11.25
CA ASP A 338 -5.89 -1.53 12.49
C ASP A 338 -6.32 -2.98 12.26
N ALA A 339 -5.86 -3.86 13.16
CA ALA A 339 -6.31 -5.23 13.21
C ALA A 339 -7.84 -5.32 13.27
N ILE A 340 -8.40 -6.25 12.47
CA ILE A 340 -9.82 -6.54 12.49
C ILE A 340 -10.10 -7.93 13.07
N ILE A 341 -11.04 -8.01 14.00
CA ILE A 341 -11.49 -9.29 14.56
C ILE A 341 -12.88 -9.57 14.03
N ILE A 342 -13.03 -10.66 13.28
CA ILE A 342 -14.33 -11.14 12.83
C ILE A 342 -14.96 -11.93 13.97
N ARG A 343 -16.03 -11.39 14.55
CA ARG A 343 -16.74 -12.01 15.67
C ARG A 343 -17.86 -12.94 15.23
N GLU A 344 -18.58 -12.53 14.20
CA GLU A 344 -19.76 -13.24 13.71
C GLU A 344 -19.79 -13.13 12.18
N THR A 345 -20.18 -14.21 11.52
CA THR A 345 -20.40 -14.28 10.07
C THR A 345 -21.77 -14.88 9.85
N ILE A 346 -22.66 -14.17 9.18
CA ILE A 346 -24.07 -14.54 9.03
C ILE A 346 -24.39 -14.51 7.54
N LEU A 347 -25.04 -15.57 7.06
CA LEU A 347 -25.66 -15.57 5.73
C LEU A 347 -27.11 -15.14 5.85
N LEU A 348 -27.60 -14.38 4.88
CA LEU A 348 -28.95 -13.80 4.89
C LEU A 348 -29.87 -14.51 3.88
N ASP A 349 -31.15 -14.65 4.23
CA ASP A 349 -32.19 -15.09 3.29
C ASP A 349 -32.65 -13.94 2.35
N ASN A 350 -33.64 -14.19 1.50
CA ASN A 350 -34.11 -13.20 0.52
C ASN A 350 -34.90 -12.02 1.12
N ALA A 351 -35.15 -12.05 2.42
CA ALA A 351 -35.83 -11.02 3.17
C ALA A 351 -34.91 -10.45 4.27
N ASP A 352 -33.59 -10.58 4.06
CA ASP A 352 -32.51 -10.11 4.92
C ASP A 352 -32.55 -10.68 6.35
N ASN A 353 -33.15 -11.86 6.53
CA ASN A 353 -33.14 -12.52 7.82
C ASN A 353 -31.92 -13.44 7.95
N PRO A 354 -31.30 -13.51 9.13
CA PRO A 354 -30.22 -14.46 9.40
C PRO A 354 -30.64 -15.92 9.14
N LEU A 355 -29.85 -16.61 8.34
CA LEU A 355 -29.92 -18.06 8.19
C LEU A 355 -29.38 -18.75 9.47
N PRO A 356 -29.89 -19.95 9.79
CA PRO A 356 -29.63 -20.58 11.09
C PRO A 356 -28.18 -21.07 11.28
N LEU A 357 -27.48 -21.41 10.20
CA LEU A 357 -26.10 -21.87 10.23
C LEU A 357 -25.17 -20.85 9.58
N ALA A 358 -23.99 -20.72 10.18
CA ALA A 358 -22.99 -19.71 9.84
C ALA A 358 -21.65 -20.36 9.45
N PRO A 359 -20.91 -19.78 8.50
CA PRO A 359 -19.49 -20.08 8.35
C PRO A 359 -18.72 -19.75 9.64
N ARG A 360 -17.59 -20.43 9.87
CA ARG A 360 -16.69 -20.19 11.00
C ARG A 360 -15.37 -19.61 10.54
N LEU A 361 -14.85 -18.61 11.25
CA LEU A 361 -13.58 -17.97 10.97
C LEU A 361 -12.82 -17.66 12.25
N PHE A 362 -11.51 -17.51 12.10
CA PHE A 362 -10.68 -16.88 13.12
C PHE A 362 -10.72 -15.35 13.00
N GLY A 363 -10.47 -14.67 14.10
CA GLY A 363 -9.91 -13.31 14.07
C GLY A 363 -8.40 -13.38 13.86
N TYR A 364 -7.80 -12.29 13.38
CA TYR A 364 -6.35 -12.18 13.18
C TYR A 364 -5.90 -10.72 13.26
N ASP A 365 -4.63 -10.48 13.56
CA ASP A 365 -4.05 -9.11 13.64
C ASP A 365 -3.04 -8.83 12.51
N ALA A 366 -2.66 -7.56 12.38
CA ALA A 366 -1.61 -7.08 11.47
C ALA A 366 -0.19 -7.24 12.07
N GLY A 367 -0.03 -8.13 13.05
CA GLY A 367 1.20 -8.34 13.78
C GLY A 367 1.43 -7.40 14.97
N THR A 368 2.28 -7.81 15.89
CA THR A 368 2.69 -7.03 17.06
C THR A 368 4.17 -7.28 17.34
N ALA A 369 4.91 -6.21 17.60
CA ALA A 369 6.30 -6.29 18.04
C ALA A 369 6.40 -6.49 19.56
N ASP A 370 7.21 -7.44 19.99
CA ASP A 370 7.65 -7.57 21.38
C ASP A 370 8.96 -6.81 21.56
N LEU A 371 8.87 -5.63 22.19
CA LEU A 371 10.01 -4.74 22.39
C LEU A 371 11.12 -5.35 23.26
N SER A 372 10.85 -6.42 24.01
CA SER A 372 11.86 -7.05 24.85
C SER A 372 12.70 -8.10 24.11
N SER A 373 12.09 -8.76 23.12
CA SER A 373 12.73 -9.83 22.35
C SER A 373 13.12 -9.40 20.94
N GLY A 374 12.52 -8.34 20.40
CA GLY A 374 12.63 -7.96 19.00
C GLY A 374 11.70 -8.76 18.08
N ASP A 375 10.95 -9.73 18.60
CA ASP A 375 10.09 -10.60 17.81
C ASP A 375 8.86 -9.85 17.28
N PHE A 376 8.56 -10.04 16.00
CA PHE A 376 7.33 -9.58 15.38
C PHE A 376 6.43 -10.78 15.06
N SER A 377 5.26 -10.79 15.68
CA SER A 377 4.36 -11.95 15.64
C SER A 377 2.97 -11.60 15.18
N VAL A 378 2.39 -12.43 14.32
CA VAL A 378 0.96 -12.38 13.97
C VAL A 378 0.19 -13.30 14.90
N ALA A 379 -0.96 -12.85 15.37
CA ALA A 379 -1.85 -13.68 16.16
C ALA A 379 -3.13 -14.07 15.42
N ILE A 380 -3.60 -15.27 15.73
CA ILE A 380 -4.86 -15.84 15.29
C ILE A 380 -5.68 -16.15 16.53
N PHE A 381 -6.93 -15.68 16.54
CA PHE A 381 -7.83 -15.72 17.69
C PHE A 381 -9.06 -16.55 17.39
N ASN A 382 -9.49 -17.37 18.34
CA ASN A 382 -10.80 -17.99 18.28
C ASN A 382 -11.84 -16.98 18.81
N PRO A 383 -12.79 -16.50 17.98
CA PRO A 383 -13.77 -15.52 18.43
C PRO A 383 -14.67 -16.07 19.56
N ASP A 384 -14.87 -17.37 19.65
CA ASP A 384 -15.81 -17.98 20.62
C ASP A 384 -15.18 -18.35 21.97
N SER A 385 -13.97 -17.87 22.26
CA SER A 385 -13.10 -18.24 23.40
C SER A 385 -13.58 -17.83 24.81
N GLY A 386 -14.87 -17.60 25.01
CA GLY A 386 -15.44 -17.17 26.29
C GLY A 386 -16.90 -17.56 26.54
N GLY A 387 -17.51 -18.32 25.64
CA GLY A 387 -18.88 -18.82 25.78
C GLY A 387 -18.94 -20.22 26.42
N ASN A 388 -20.09 -20.58 27.01
CA ASN A 388 -20.36 -21.93 27.55
C ASN A 388 -20.44 -23.04 26.46
N ALA A 389 -20.03 -22.72 25.23
CA ALA A 389 -20.08 -23.59 24.04
C ALA A 389 -18.91 -23.27 23.09
N SER A 390 -17.70 -22.95 23.59
CA SER A 390 -16.55 -22.72 22.71
C SER A 390 -16.29 -23.98 21.88
N GLN A 391 -16.49 -23.88 20.56
CA GLN A 391 -15.97 -24.88 19.64
C GLN A 391 -14.52 -24.51 19.36
N ASP A 392 -13.62 -25.43 19.68
CA ASP A 392 -12.21 -25.26 19.39
C ASP A 392 -12.03 -25.43 17.87
N LEU A 393 -11.67 -24.34 17.19
CA LEU A 393 -11.35 -24.35 15.76
C LEU A 393 -9.92 -24.85 15.56
N ILE A 394 -9.71 -25.57 14.47
CA ILE A 394 -8.39 -26.06 14.08
C ILE A 394 -7.84 -25.16 12.98
N LEU A 395 -6.68 -24.56 13.23
CA LEU A 395 -5.89 -23.86 12.24
C LEU A 395 -5.07 -24.87 11.45
N SER A 396 -5.19 -24.85 10.12
CA SER A 396 -4.41 -25.69 9.23
C SER A 396 -3.91 -24.89 8.02
N ASN A 397 -2.85 -25.41 7.38
CA ASN A 397 -2.25 -24.81 6.18
C ASN A 397 -1.91 -23.33 6.33
N LEU A 398 -1.28 -22.94 7.46
CA LEU A 398 -0.79 -21.58 7.62
C LEU A 398 0.45 -21.40 6.73
N GLU A 399 0.37 -20.43 5.83
CA GLU A 399 1.50 -20.00 5.01
C GLU A 399 1.64 -18.48 5.11
N VAL A 400 2.85 -18.00 5.33
CA VAL A 400 3.15 -16.56 5.39
C VAL A 400 4.25 -16.24 4.38
N PHE A 401 4.07 -15.12 3.68
CA PHE A 401 4.92 -14.64 2.62
C PHE A 401 5.25 -13.17 2.82
N PHE A 402 6.49 -12.79 2.49
CA PHE A 402 6.86 -11.40 2.26
C PHE A 402 6.71 -11.08 0.78
N VAL A 403 6.06 -9.96 0.47
CA VAL A 403 5.78 -9.54 -0.90
C VAL A 403 6.16 -8.08 -1.11
N PRO A 404 6.86 -7.75 -2.23
CA PRO A 404 7.41 -6.42 -2.46
C PRO A 404 6.37 -5.37 -2.87
N ARG A 405 5.22 -5.81 -3.40
CA ARG A 405 4.13 -4.99 -3.96
C ARG A 405 2.76 -5.50 -3.50
N MET A 406 1.73 -4.67 -3.64
CA MET A 406 0.37 -5.06 -3.29
C MET A 406 -0.12 -6.19 -4.20
N ILE A 407 -0.77 -7.19 -3.62
CA ILE A 407 -1.39 -8.26 -4.42
C ILE A 407 -2.76 -7.75 -4.88
N ASP A 408 -3.08 -7.96 -6.15
CA ASP A 408 -4.44 -7.74 -6.64
C ASP A 408 -5.40 -8.70 -5.93
N ILE A 409 -6.39 -8.11 -5.24
CA ILE A 409 -7.42 -8.84 -4.49
C ILE A 409 -8.13 -9.88 -5.36
N GLU A 410 -8.21 -9.67 -6.67
CA GLU A 410 -8.83 -10.60 -7.62
C GLU A 410 -8.03 -11.91 -7.77
N THR A 411 -6.76 -11.90 -7.38
CA THR A 411 -5.84 -13.03 -7.47
C THR A 411 -5.50 -13.69 -6.14
N MET A 412 -5.96 -13.13 -5.01
CA MET A 412 -5.87 -13.73 -3.67
C MET A 412 -6.87 -14.89 -3.54
N LEU A 413 -6.63 -15.96 -4.31
CA LEU A 413 -7.47 -17.15 -4.44
C LEU A 413 -6.65 -18.42 -4.21
N ASP A 414 -7.32 -19.49 -3.78
CA ASP A 414 -6.69 -20.78 -3.54
C ASP A 414 -5.99 -21.34 -4.79
N GLY A 415 -4.66 -21.43 -4.74
CA GLY A 415 -3.84 -21.97 -5.81
C GLY A 415 -3.73 -21.09 -7.06
N ALA A 416 -4.16 -19.83 -7.01
CA ALA A 416 -3.95 -18.87 -8.09
C ALA A 416 -2.52 -18.31 -8.10
N GLU A 417 -2.10 -17.81 -9.26
CA GLU A 417 -0.87 -17.02 -9.39
C GLU A 417 -1.13 -15.62 -8.81
N LEU A 418 -0.24 -15.15 -7.93
CA LEU A 418 -0.34 -13.83 -7.33
C LEU A 418 0.11 -12.78 -8.35
N LEU A 419 -0.79 -11.87 -8.69
CA LEU A 419 -0.52 -10.76 -9.60
C LEU A 419 -0.64 -9.43 -8.85
N GLY A 420 0.08 -8.40 -9.30
CA GLY A 420 -0.16 -7.02 -8.90
C GLY A 420 -1.29 -6.38 -9.70
N LEU A 421 -1.63 -5.13 -9.38
CA LEU A 421 -2.70 -4.38 -10.09
C LEU A 421 -2.43 -4.18 -11.59
N ASN A 422 -1.16 -4.19 -11.99
CA ASN A 422 -0.72 -4.13 -13.38
C ASN A 422 -0.81 -5.50 -14.10
N GLY A 423 -1.28 -6.55 -13.43
CA GLY A 423 -1.39 -7.90 -13.96
C GLY A 423 -0.05 -8.65 -14.06
N LEU A 424 1.03 -8.12 -13.48
CA LEU A 424 2.33 -8.77 -13.48
C LEU A 424 2.49 -9.72 -12.29
N PRO A 425 3.22 -10.85 -12.44
CA PRO A 425 3.48 -11.77 -11.35
C PRO A 425 4.25 -11.13 -10.19
N ILE A 426 3.83 -11.44 -8.97
CA ILE A 426 4.53 -11.03 -7.75
C ILE A 426 5.35 -12.20 -7.22
N GLN A 427 6.64 -11.97 -7.00
CA GLN A 427 7.48 -12.95 -6.32
C GLN A 427 7.29 -12.89 -4.81
N ALA A 428 6.49 -13.83 -4.29
CA ALA A 428 6.28 -14.01 -2.87
C ALA A 428 7.39 -14.87 -2.23
N THR A 429 8.02 -14.36 -1.17
CA THR A 429 9.04 -15.10 -0.41
C THR A 429 8.39 -15.78 0.79
N ARG A 430 8.23 -17.10 0.72
CA ARG A 430 7.68 -17.89 1.82
C ARG A 430 8.60 -17.91 3.04
N ILE A 431 8.06 -17.64 4.22
CA ILE A 431 8.76 -17.72 5.50
C ILE A 431 8.80 -19.20 5.93
N LYS A 432 10.00 -19.70 6.22
CA LYS A 432 10.22 -21.14 6.45
C LYS A 432 9.65 -21.63 7.78
N ASP A 433 9.61 -20.77 8.79
CA ASP A 433 9.28 -21.16 10.16
C ASP A 433 7.78 -21.13 10.49
N THR A 434 6.96 -20.50 9.64
CA THR A 434 5.49 -20.46 9.79
C THR A 434 4.75 -21.42 8.86
N GLY A 435 5.46 -22.08 7.93
CA GLY A 435 4.89 -23.04 7.00
C GLY A 435 4.60 -24.39 7.67
N PHE A 436 3.44 -24.53 8.32
CA PHE A 436 3.00 -25.81 8.86
C PHE A 436 1.70 -26.30 8.21
N GLN A 437 1.68 -27.59 7.86
CA GLN A 437 0.49 -28.28 7.36
C GLN A 437 -0.33 -28.95 8.48
N GLN A 438 0.15 -28.94 9.72
CA GLN A 438 -0.46 -29.68 10.82
C GLN A 438 -1.58 -28.87 11.48
N GLY A 439 -2.70 -29.53 11.79
CA GLY A 439 -3.80 -28.90 12.52
C GLY A 439 -3.37 -28.51 13.94
N LEU A 440 -3.52 -27.22 14.27
CA LEU A 440 -3.35 -26.67 15.61
C LEU A 440 -4.72 -26.28 16.17
N GLU A 441 -5.09 -26.84 17.31
CA GLU A 441 -6.31 -26.48 18.04
C GLU A 441 -6.12 -25.10 18.69
N ILE A 442 -6.95 -24.12 18.29
CA ILE A 442 -6.91 -22.76 18.81
C ILE A 442 -8.12 -22.55 19.73
N ARG A 443 -7.85 -22.55 21.04
CA ARG A 443 -8.89 -22.29 22.05
C ARG A 443 -9.19 -20.82 22.22
N ASP A 444 -8.13 -20.03 22.40
CA ASP A 444 -8.22 -18.60 22.68
C ASP A 444 -7.42 -17.80 21.64
N LYS A 445 -6.11 -17.97 21.65
CA LYS A 445 -5.14 -17.24 20.81
C LYS A 445 -3.94 -18.14 20.53
N ALA A 446 -3.39 -18.06 19.33
CA ALA A 446 -2.02 -18.49 19.04
C ALA A 446 -1.27 -17.36 18.35
N SER A 447 0.00 -17.21 18.68
CA SER A 447 0.90 -16.23 18.08
C SER A 447 2.02 -16.95 17.35
N PHE A 448 2.37 -16.44 16.17
CA PHE A 448 3.39 -16.97 15.29
C PHE A 448 4.39 -15.86 15.01
N ASN A 449 5.62 -16.05 15.46
CA ASN A 449 6.72 -15.17 15.08
C ASN A 449 6.96 -15.31 13.56
N ILE A 450 6.96 -14.18 12.87
CA ILE A 450 7.15 -14.11 11.42
C ILE A 450 8.42 -13.36 11.02
N ALA A 451 8.98 -12.53 11.92
CA ALA A 451 10.17 -11.74 11.68
C ALA A 451 10.77 -11.28 13.02
N HIS A 452 12.01 -10.82 12.98
CA HIS A 452 12.69 -10.21 14.10
C HIS A 452 13.18 -8.81 13.70
N LEU A 453 13.11 -7.80 14.59
CA LEU A 453 13.43 -6.41 14.26
C LEU A 453 14.90 -6.20 13.84
N ALA A 454 15.81 -7.03 14.35
CA ALA A 454 17.20 -7.10 13.87
C ALA A 454 17.38 -7.77 12.49
N ASP A 455 16.32 -8.34 11.89
CA ASP A 455 16.41 -8.94 10.56
C ASP A 455 16.75 -7.88 9.51
N LYS A 456 17.55 -8.30 8.52
CA LYS A 456 17.88 -7.42 7.41
C LYS A 456 16.63 -7.14 6.56
N ARG A 457 16.36 -5.87 6.30
CA ARG A 457 15.29 -5.41 5.40
C ARG A 457 15.51 -5.90 3.96
N SER A 458 14.43 -6.04 3.20
CA SER A 458 14.48 -6.47 1.80
C SER A 458 15.15 -5.43 0.89
N VAL A 459 14.98 -4.14 1.20
CA VAL A 459 15.84 -3.06 0.74
C VAL A 459 16.56 -2.47 1.94
N ASP A 460 17.88 -2.50 1.89
CA ASP A 460 18.77 -1.87 2.88
C ASP A 460 20.06 -1.47 2.18
N ILE A 461 20.06 -0.24 1.66
CA ILE A 461 21.14 0.31 0.84
C ILE A 461 21.68 1.55 1.53
N THR A 462 22.97 1.52 1.88
CA THR A 462 23.67 2.71 2.38
C THR A 462 24.51 3.32 1.27
N TYR A 463 24.34 4.62 1.09
CA TYR A 463 25.07 5.44 0.15
C TYR A 463 26.15 6.23 0.86
N ASP A 464 27.38 6.06 0.39
CA ASP A 464 28.52 6.91 0.73
C ASP A 464 29.00 7.53 -0.59
N CYS A 465 28.58 8.77 -0.87
CA CYS A 465 28.96 9.49 -2.10
C CYS A 465 30.49 9.67 -2.12
N PRO A 466 31.26 8.90 -2.92
CA PRO A 466 32.68 9.14 -3.04
C PRO A 466 32.91 10.37 -3.94
N ASP A 467 34.03 11.07 -3.75
CA ASP A 467 34.42 12.24 -4.56
C ASP A 467 34.12 12.01 -6.06
N ARG A 468 33.27 12.88 -6.64
CA ARG A 468 32.75 12.83 -8.01
C ARG A 468 33.79 12.35 -9.03
N ILE A 469 33.66 11.12 -9.51
CA ILE A 469 34.36 10.70 -10.73
C ILE A 469 33.57 11.29 -11.90
N SER A 470 34.11 12.35 -12.51
CA SER A 470 33.57 12.90 -13.74
C SER A 470 33.80 11.91 -14.88
N ASP A 471 32.75 11.24 -15.35
CA ASP A 471 32.78 10.65 -16.68
C ASP A 471 31.98 11.54 -17.64
N THR A 472 32.68 12.05 -18.65
CA THR A 472 32.29 13.21 -19.46
C THR A 472 31.66 12.82 -20.81
N ASN A 473 31.13 11.59 -20.91
CA ASN A 473 30.58 11.05 -22.16
C ASN A 473 29.16 10.47 -22.05
N ASP A 474 28.54 10.47 -20.87
CA ASP A 474 27.17 9.98 -20.73
C ASP A 474 26.14 11.09 -21.00
N THR A 475 25.04 10.72 -21.65
CA THR A 475 23.84 11.58 -21.81
C THR A 475 22.94 11.53 -20.57
N HIS A 476 23.47 11.07 -19.44
CA HIS A 476 22.75 10.81 -18.21
C HIS A 476 23.46 11.52 -17.04
N ILE A 477 22.67 12.04 -16.09
CA ILE A 477 23.16 12.77 -14.92
C ILE A 477 23.43 11.79 -13.76
N PRO A 478 24.70 11.57 -13.36
CA PRO A 478 25.00 10.74 -12.21
C PRO A 478 24.63 11.50 -10.92
N TYR A 479 23.53 11.10 -10.30
CA TYR A 479 23.19 11.53 -8.95
C TYR A 479 24.18 10.92 -7.92
N CYS A 480 24.52 11.69 -6.89
CA CYS A 480 25.42 11.24 -5.82
C CYS A 480 24.70 11.26 -4.47
N PRO A 481 23.80 10.30 -4.23
CA PRO A 481 23.02 10.25 -2.99
C PRO A 481 23.89 10.02 -1.75
N THR A 482 23.44 10.49 -0.60
CA THR A 482 24.08 10.26 0.71
C THR A 482 23.04 9.92 1.77
N GLY A 483 23.09 8.74 2.36
CA GLY A 483 22.09 8.32 3.35
C GLY A 483 21.79 6.84 3.27
N THR A 484 20.60 6.44 3.69
CA THR A 484 20.14 5.05 3.60
C THR A 484 18.77 5.01 2.93
N GLN A 485 18.56 3.99 2.09
CA GLN A 485 17.24 3.63 1.57
C GLN A 485 16.83 2.29 2.14
N LEU A 486 15.61 2.26 2.68
CA LEU A 486 15.03 1.12 3.37
C LEU A 486 13.72 0.71 2.74
N SER A 487 13.33 -0.54 2.93
CA SER A 487 11.95 -0.98 2.82
C SER A 487 11.26 -0.95 4.18
N LEU A 488 9.92 -0.98 4.17
CA LEU A 488 9.12 -1.23 5.38
C LEU A 488 9.51 -2.55 6.06
N PHE A 489 9.20 -2.65 7.36
CA PHE A 489 9.38 -3.85 8.18
C PHE A 489 8.07 -4.65 8.32
N PRO A 490 8.10 -5.99 8.26
CA PRO A 490 9.24 -6.83 7.85
C PRO A 490 9.43 -6.89 6.32
N SER A 491 8.43 -6.41 5.57
CA SER A 491 8.44 -6.23 4.12
C SER A 491 7.40 -5.17 3.77
N THR A 492 7.34 -4.71 2.52
CA THR A 492 6.29 -3.78 2.06
C THR A 492 4.90 -4.30 2.41
N TYR A 493 4.67 -5.59 2.15
CA TYR A 493 3.48 -6.28 2.59
C TYR A 493 3.82 -7.68 3.11
N VAL A 494 3.02 -8.14 4.05
CA VAL A 494 2.96 -9.53 4.50
C VAL A 494 1.67 -10.13 3.97
N TYR A 495 1.76 -11.31 3.34
CA TYR A 495 0.62 -12.07 2.86
C TYR A 495 0.50 -13.40 3.61
N LEU A 496 -0.70 -13.71 4.09
CA LEU A 496 -1.02 -14.87 4.90
C LEU A 496 -2.15 -15.66 4.25
N ILE A 497 -1.98 -16.98 4.20
CA ILE A 497 -3.02 -17.94 3.84
C ILE A 497 -3.25 -18.85 5.03
N ALA A 498 -4.51 -19.05 5.43
CA ALA A 498 -4.87 -19.95 6.51
C ALA A 498 -6.19 -20.66 6.24
N THR A 499 -6.34 -21.89 6.74
CA THR A 499 -7.59 -22.63 6.73
C THR A 499 -8.10 -22.79 8.16
N ALA A 500 -9.30 -22.27 8.41
CA ALA A 500 -10.05 -22.50 9.64
C ALA A 500 -10.95 -23.71 9.48
N VAL A 501 -10.82 -24.69 10.37
CA VAL A 501 -11.61 -25.93 10.34
C VAL A 501 -12.44 -26.02 11.62
N ASP A 502 -13.76 -26.07 11.49
CA ASP A 502 -14.63 -26.55 12.57
C ASP A 502 -14.75 -28.08 12.43
N PRO A 503 -14.16 -28.87 13.36
CA PRO A 503 -14.12 -30.32 13.24
C PRO A 503 -15.48 -31.00 13.44
N SER A 504 -16.49 -30.26 13.90
CA SER A 504 -17.78 -30.80 14.32
C SER A 504 -18.95 -29.88 13.95
N ALA A 505 -18.82 -29.18 12.82
CA ALA A 505 -19.87 -28.31 12.31
C ALA A 505 -21.10 -29.13 11.90
N THR A 506 -22.29 -28.58 12.16
CA THR A 506 -23.52 -29.04 11.51
C THR A 506 -23.69 -28.30 10.21
N TYR A 507 -23.87 -29.01 9.09
CA TYR A 507 -24.09 -28.41 7.78
C TYR A 507 -24.96 -29.31 6.90
N TRP A 508 -25.57 -28.71 5.88
CA TRP A 508 -26.39 -29.41 4.90
C TRP A 508 -25.53 -30.16 3.87
N ASP A 509 -25.75 -31.47 3.75
CA ASP A 509 -25.16 -32.27 2.67
C ASP A 509 -26.19 -32.46 1.54
N PRO A 510 -26.00 -31.85 0.35
CA PRO A 510 -26.95 -31.97 -0.74
C PRO A 510 -27.03 -33.38 -1.35
N GLN A 511 -26.01 -34.23 -1.16
CA GLN A 511 -26.04 -35.62 -1.62
C GLN A 511 -26.90 -36.49 -0.72
N GLN A 512 -26.82 -36.26 0.60
CA GLN A 512 -27.62 -36.98 1.60
C GLN A 512 -29.01 -36.37 1.79
N GLN A 513 -29.19 -35.10 1.40
CA GLN A 513 -30.40 -34.31 1.64
C GLN A 513 -30.76 -34.26 3.13
N ASP A 514 -29.75 -34.15 3.98
CA ASP A 514 -29.90 -34.08 5.43
C ASP A 514 -28.79 -33.21 6.04
N PHE A 515 -29.00 -32.78 7.29
CA PHE A 515 -27.96 -32.16 8.08
C PHE A 515 -27.02 -33.22 8.63
N VAL A 516 -25.72 -33.04 8.37
CA VAL A 516 -24.66 -33.92 8.87
C VAL A 516 -23.77 -33.15 9.83
N THR A 517 -23.02 -33.89 10.66
CA THR A 517 -21.98 -33.32 11.52
C THR A 517 -20.62 -33.78 11.01
N GLY A 518 -19.71 -32.84 10.77
CA GLY A 518 -18.35 -33.13 10.32
C GLY A 518 -17.50 -31.88 10.15
N GLU A 519 -16.40 -32.02 9.44
CA GLU A 519 -15.47 -30.92 9.16
C GLU A 519 -16.11 -29.90 8.19
N LEU A 520 -16.02 -28.62 8.55
CA LEU A 520 -16.36 -27.50 7.67
C LEU A 520 -15.18 -26.52 7.65
N GLU A 521 -14.75 -26.16 6.45
CA GLU A 521 -13.58 -25.31 6.23
C GLU A 521 -13.98 -23.93 5.74
N SER A 522 -13.25 -22.92 6.22
CA SER A 522 -13.19 -21.58 5.62
C SER A 522 -11.72 -21.23 5.36
N LYS A 523 -11.44 -20.52 4.26
CA LYS A 523 -10.07 -20.04 3.98
C LYS A 523 -9.98 -18.54 4.18
N ILE A 524 -8.82 -18.11 4.67
CA ILE A 524 -8.45 -16.72 4.90
C ILE A 524 -7.26 -16.44 3.99
N PHE A 525 -7.36 -15.37 3.21
CA PHE A 525 -6.24 -14.77 2.51
C PHE A 525 -6.16 -13.33 3.01
N TYR A 526 -5.06 -12.98 3.66
CA TYR A 526 -4.92 -11.71 4.33
C TYR A 526 -3.60 -11.07 3.95
N GLN A 527 -3.63 -9.83 3.50
CA GLN A 527 -2.44 -9.03 3.28
C GLN A 527 -2.49 -7.78 4.17
N PHE A 528 -1.37 -7.42 4.76
CA PHE A 528 -1.21 -6.16 5.49
C PHE A 528 0.13 -5.51 5.19
N SER A 529 0.19 -4.18 5.24
CA SER A 529 1.41 -3.42 5.00
C SER A 529 2.41 -3.60 6.14
N GLY A 530 3.69 -3.52 5.81
CA GLY A 530 4.71 -3.29 6.81
C GLY A 530 4.60 -1.90 7.43
N PHE A 531 5.46 -1.63 8.40
CA PHE A 531 5.54 -0.34 9.08
C PHE A 531 6.99 0.13 9.22
N ILE A 532 7.17 1.37 9.63
CA ILE A 532 8.46 1.95 10.02
C ILE A 532 8.58 1.81 11.54
N PRO A 533 9.45 0.95 12.08
CA PRO A 533 9.70 0.89 13.51
C PRO A 533 10.30 2.21 14.01
N ASP A 534 9.59 2.87 14.92
CA ASP A 534 10.02 4.11 15.62
C ASP A 534 9.47 4.02 17.06
N PHE A 535 9.98 3.04 17.82
CA PHE A 535 9.46 2.73 19.16
C PHE A 535 9.93 3.72 20.22
N ASN A 536 10.97 4.51 19.95
CA ASN A 536 11.38 5.62 20.80
C ASN A 536 10.62 6.93 20.47
N GLU A 537 9.75 6.92 19.46
CA GLU A 537 8.87 7.99 19.01
C GLU A 537 9.62 9.30 18.67
N ASN A 538 10.81 9.19 18.08
CA ASN A 538 11.63 10.34 17.74
C ASN A 538 11.47 10.81 16.28
N GLY A 539 10.69 10.07 15.48
CA GLY A 539 10.44 10.35 14.06
C GLY A 539 11.47 9.75 13.11
N GLN A 540 12.37 8.88 13.57
CA GLN A 540 13.38 8.18 12.78
C GLN A 540 13.21 6.66 12.94
N ASP A 541 13.45 5.91 11.85
CA ASP A 541 13.44 4.44 11.95
C ASP A 541 14.51 3.98 12.95
N ASP A 542 14.10 3.16 13.91
CA ASP A 542 14.94 2.60 14.97
C ASP A 542 16.21 1.92 14.42
N LEU A 543 16.12 1.28 13.24
CA LEU A 543 17.26 0.69 12.55
C LEU A 543 18.33 1.74 12.22
N LEU A 544 17.92 2.94 11.83
CA LEU A 544 18.81 4.06 11.52
C LEU A 544 19.39 4.66 12.81
N ASP A 545 18.58 4.76 13.86
CA ASP A 545 19.07 5.23 15.16
C ASP A 545 20.18 4.35 15.70
N ILE A 546 19.99 3.04 15.68
CA ILE A 546 20.98 2.07 16.14
C ILE A 546 22.20 2.11 15.22
N ARG A 547 22.00 2.07 13.90
CA ARG A 547 23.08 2.04 12.89
C ARG A 547 24.00 3.26 12.97
N PHE A 548 23.43 4.44 13.18
CA PHE A 548 24.19 5.69 13.26
C PHE A 548 24.60 6.06 14.69
N GLY A 549 24.23 5.24 15.68
CA GLY A 549 24.61 5.42 17.08
C GLY A 549 23.88 6.56 17.79
N ASN A 550 22.70 6.95 17.28
CA ASN A 550 21.77 7.85 17.98
C ASN A 550 21.18 7.16 19.21
N SER A 551 20.92 5.85 19.12
CA SER A 551 20.49 4.99 20.23
C SER A 551 21.38 3.76 20.38
N THR A 552 21.38 3.18 21.58
CA THR A 552 22.06 1.91 21.87
C THR A 552 21.09 0.74 21.72
N ASP A 553 21.63 -0.41 21.33
CA ASP A 553 20.95 -1.70 21.32
C ASP A 553 21.95 -2.71 21.92
N ASP A 554 22.05 -2.71 23.26
CA ASP A 554 23.03 -3.51 23.99
C ASP A 554 22.74 -5.03 23.91
N ASN A 555 21.48 -5.40 23.64
CA ASN A 555 21.02 -6.80 23.59
C ASN A 555 20.92 -7.35 22.15
N GLU A 556 21.16 -6.51 21.14
CA GLU A 556 21.16 -6.81 19.71
C GLU A 556 19.80 -7.31 19.19
N ASN A 557 18.69 -6.86 19.78
CA ASN A 557 17.35 -7.28 19.39
C ASN A 557 16.72 -6.41 18.28
N GLY A 558 17.39 -5.32 17.87
CA GLY A 558 16.90 -4.38 16.87
C GLY A 558 15.90 -3.35 17.41
N VAL A 559 15.78 -3.23 18.73
CA VAL A 559 14.97 -2.23 19.44
C VAL A 559 15.93 -1.29 20.19
N PRO A 560 15.72 0.04 20.13
CA PRO A 560 16.51 0.96 20.95
C PRO A 560 16.31 0.71 22.45
N ASP A 561 17.39 0.64 23.22
CA ASP A 561 17.34 0.41 24.67
C ASP A 561 16.49 1.46 25.41
N ASP A 562 16.37 2.68 24.86
CA ASP A 562 15.53 3.74 25.41
C ASP A 562 14.03 3.52 25.16
N ALA A 563 13.65 2.80 24.11
CA ALA A 563 12.29 2.32 23.90
C ALA A 563 11.93 1.18 24.90
N GLU A 564 12.87 0.27 25.17
CA GLU A 564 12.66 -0.82 26.15
C GLU A 564 12.50 -0.33 27.59
N ARG A 565 13.20 0.76 27.91
CA ARG A 565 13.23 1.38 29.25
C ARG A 565 11.96 2.16 29.59
N SER A 566 10.91 2.06 28.79
CA SER A 566 9.58 2.55 29.12
C SER A 566 8.66 1.49 29.78
N PRO A 567 8.98 0.84 30.91
CA PRO A 567 7.92 0.42 31.82
C PRO A 567 7.63 1.63 32.71
N PHE A 568 6.80 2.57 32.24
CA PHE A 568 6.11 3.44 33.20
C PHE A 568 5.13 2.56 33.97
N PHE A 569 5.62 2.10 35.12
CA PHE A 569 4.88 1.65 36.28
C PHE A 569 3.47 2.24 36.29
N GLY A 570 2.46 1.37 36.38
CA GLY A 570 1.11 1.75 36.74
C GLY A 570 1.11 2.58 38.02
N PHE A 571 1.11 3.90 37.87
CA PHE A 571 0.29 4.75 38.70
C PHE A 571 -1.03 4.85 37.97
N GLU A 572 -2.05 4.21 38.56
CA GLU A 572 -3.43 4.62 38.38
C GLU A 572 -3.47 6.14 38.25
N ILE A 573 -3.92 6.63 37.10
CA ILE A 573 -4.47 7.98 37.00
C ILE A 573 -5.70 7.95 37.92
N ILE A 574 -5.48 8.25 39.21
CA ILE A 574 -6.54 8.69 40.08
C ILE A 574 -7.07 9.96 39.40
N PRO A 575 -8.33 10.00 38.93
CA PRO A 575 -8.86 11.19 38.30
C PRO A 575 -8.73 12.34 39.29
N ALA A 576 -8.27 13.49 38.78
CA ALA A 576 -8.05 14.74 39.51
C ALA A 576 -9.38 15.36 40.01
N ILE A 577 -10.14 14.62 40.81
CA ILE A 577 -11.38 15.02 41.48
C ILE A 577 -11.34 14.50 42.93
N LEU A 578 -10.26 14.72 43.68
CA LEU A 578 -10.34 14.67 45.16
C LEU A 578 -9.20 15.41 45.89
N ILE A 579 -8.68 16.50 45.32
CA ILE A 579 -7.81 17.46 46.03
C ILE A 579 -8.47 18.84 46.02
N PHE A 580 -9.70 18.93 46.54
CA PHE A 580 -10.29 20.22 46.96
C PHE A 580 -11.22 20.11 48.18
N THR A 581 -11.50 18.90 48.69
CA THR A 581 -12.44 18.70 49.81
C THR A 581 -11.75 18.40 51.16
N THR A 582 -10.47 18.03 51.18
CA THR A 582 -9.75 17.70 52.42
C THR A 582 -9.01 18.89 53.05
N LEU A 583 -8.81 19.98 52.32
CA LEU A 583 -8.24 21.24 52.84
C LEU A 583 -9.29 22.22 53.40
N LEU A 584 -10.59 21.97 53.19
CA LEU A 584 -11.68 22.76 53.76
C LEU A 584 -12.25 22.19 55.09
N ILE A 585 -11.95 20.94 55.43
CA ILE A 585 -12.41 20.33 56.70
C ILE A 585 -11.41 20.59 57.86
N VAL A 586 -10.12 20.83 57.57
CA VAL A 586 -9.12 21.16 58.61
C VAL A 586 -9.22 22.63 59.07
N SER A 587 -9.70 23.56 58.24
CA SER A 587 -9.99 24.94 58.67
C SER A 587 -11.33 25.13 59.39
N ALA A 588 -12.27 24.18 59.28
CA ALA A 588 -13.54 24.22 60.01
C ALA A 588 -13.46 23.57 61.41
N ILE A 589 -12.51 22.67 61.65
CA ILE A 589 -12.32 22.03 62.97
C ILE A 589 -11.40 22.87 63.89
N TYR A 590 -10.55 23.75 63.35
CA TYR A 590 -9.70 24.64 64.17
C TYR A 590 -10.39 25.95 64.62
N ARG A 591 -11.60 26.27 64.13
CA ARG A 591 -12.39 27.45 64.54
C ARG A 591 -13.53 27.19 65.54
N ARG A 592 -13.68 25.96 66.06
CA ARG A 592 -14.68 25.59 67.10
C ARG A 592 -14.09 25.12 68.45
N ARG A 593 -12.84 25.49 68.76
CA ARG A 593 -12.23 25.31 70.10
C ARG A 593 -11.68 26.61 70.73
N LYS A 594 -12.41 27.71 70.56
CA LYS A 594 -12.44 28.83 71.52
C LYS A 594 -13.89 29.19 71.81
N ASN A 595 -14.49 28.35 72.66
CA ASN A 595 -15.45 28.65 73.74
C ASN A 595 -15.95 27.31 74.28
#